data_AF-L8FQT3-F1
#
_entry.id   AF-L8FQT3-F1
#
_cell.length_a   1.000
_cell.length_b   1.000
_cell.length_c   1.000
_cell.angle_alpha   90.00
_cell.angle_beta   90.00
_cell.angle_gamma   90.00
#
_symmetry.space_group_name_H-M   'P 1'
#
loop_
_entity.id
_entity.type
_entity.pdbx_description
1 polymer ?
#
loop_
_entity_poly.entity_id
_entity_poly.type
_entity_poly.pdbx_seq_one_letter_code
_entity_poly.pdbx_strand_id
1 'polypeptide(L)'
;MAATARFPYLRAHGVLLCAKCQTGLPPTRASQERHLRQPPHLLKGSQLRAQLDLFATYELRLPGEVELPHQPCAPIPGLRCHAAFVCAICDVDGQSLSLTRSEPAIRAHVSKEHGQKPARQAEGRSWRRCTVQTFFAETQHVRYFAVTDDGRAEGDAATAAIALEPQEQDFFELAEE
;
A
#
# COMPACT_ATOMS: atom_id res chain seq x y z
N MET A 1 25.63 -4.31 15.43
CA MET A 1 25.47 -5.31 14.35
C MET A 1 24.50 -4.76 13.33
N ALA A 2 24.96 -4.38 12.14
CA ALA A 2 24.09 -3.83 11.10
C ALA A 2 23.22 -4.95 10.56
N ALA A 3 21.91 -4.89 10.82
CA ALA A 3 20.95 -5.82 10.24
C ALA A 3 21.07 -5.78 8.71
N THR A 4 21.49 -6.88 8.10
CA THR A 4 21.55 -7.04 6.64
C THR A 4 20.18 -6.73 6.08
N ALA A 5 20.06 -5.62 5.37
CA ALA A 5 18.81 -5.24 4.72
C ALA A 5 18.43 -6.35 3.73
N ARG A 6 17.29 -7.00 3.98
CA ARG A 6 16.77 -8.07 3.13
C ARG A 6 15.92 -7.43 2.04
N PHE A 7 16.27 -7.70 0.78
CA PHE A 7 15.57 -7.18 -0.40
C PHE A 7 14.92 -8.31 -1.20
N PRO A 8 13.74 -8.82 -0.78
CA PRO A 8 13.04 -9.87 -1.53
C PRO A 8 12.63 -9.41 -2.92
N TYR A 9 12.89 -10.24 -3.94
CA TYR A 9 12.35 -10.05 -5.28
C TYR A 9 11.09 -10.93 -5.46
N LEU A 10 9.94 -10.28 -5.60
CA LEU A 10 8.66 -10.92 -5.89
C LEU A 10 8.50 -11.08 -7.40
N ARG A 11 9.10 -12.14 -7.95
CA ARG A 11 9.12 -12.41 -9.39
C ARG A 11 7.72 -12.41 -10.03
N ALA A 12 6.72 -12.96 -9.36
CA ALA A 12 5.34 -13.01 -9.88
C ALA A 12 4.73 -11.62 -10.15
N HIS A 13 5.20 -10.59 -9.44
CA HIS A 13 4.72 -9.21 -9.58
C HIS A 13 5.75 -8.28 -10.25
N GLY A 14 6.99 -8.74 -10.43
CA GLY A 14 8.09 -7.88 -10.88
C GLY A 14 8.44 -6.79 -9.86
N VAL A 15 8.30 -7.05 -8.55
CA VAL A 15 8.51 -6.05 -7.49
C VAL A 15 9.70 -6.43 -6.61
N LEU A 16 10.60 -5.47 -6.39
CA LEU A 16 11.67 -5.57 -5.41
C LEU A 16 11.21 -4.91 -4.11
N LEU A 17 11.22 -5.64 -3.00
CA LEU A 17 10.86 -5.10 -1.69
C LEU A 17 12.08 -4.66 -0.90
N CYS A 18 11.91 -3.63 -0.07
CA CYS A 18 12.77 -3.38 1.07
C CYS A 18 12.04 -3.82 2.34
N ALA A 19 12.41 -4.97 2.91
CA ALA A 19 11.72 -5.51 4.09
C ALA A 19 11.90 -4.63 5.34
N LYS A 20 12.95 -3.80 5.39
CA LYS A 20 13.22 -2.87 6.50
C LYS A 20 12.32 -1.64 6.44
N CYS A 21 12.12 -1.08 5.25
CA CYS A 21 11.23 0.07 5.02
C CYS A 21 9.78 -0.35 4.75
N GLN A 22 9.56 -1.64 4.57
CA GLN A 22 8.27 -2.27 4.31
C GLN A 22 7.55 -1.73 3.05
N THR A 23 8.32 -1.46 2.00
CA THR A 23 7.85 -0.86 0.75
C THR A 23 8.58 -1.44 -0.46
N GLY A 24 7.98 -1.36 -1.64
CA GLY A 24 8.59 -1.66 -2.92
C GLY A 24 9.57 -0.57 -3.36
N LEU A 25 10.67 -0.99 -3.99
CA LEU A 25 11.62 -0.11 -4.64
C LEU A 25 11.24 0.02 -6.11
N PRO A 26 11.05 1.26 -6.62
CA PRO A 26 10.82 1.46 -8.05
C PRO A 26 12.00 0.89 -8.88
N PRO A 27 11.75 0.51 -10.14
CA PRO A 27 12.75 -0.21 -10.95
C PRO A 27 13.95 0.66 -11.36
N THR A 28 13.87 1.99 -11.22
CA THR A 28 14.93 2.87 -11.70
C THR A 28 16.15 2.83 -10.78
N ARG A 29 17.35 2.72 -11.37
CA ARG A 29 18.62 2.74 -10.63
C ARG A 29 18.75 3.95 -9.71
N ALA A 30 18.33 5.13 -10.18
CA ALA A 30 18.36 6.37 -9.40
C ALA A 30 17.48 6.30 -8.14
N SER A 31 16.26 5.74 -8.24
CA SER A 31 15.37 5.59 -7.07
C SER A 31 15.92 4.61 -6.05
N GLN A 32 16.45 3.47 -6.52
CA GLN A 32 17.07 2.45 -5.68
C GLN A 32 18.32 3.00 -5.00
N GLU A 33 19.20 3.68 -5.74
CA GLU A 33 20.40 4.30 -5.18
C GLU A 33 20.06 5.35 -4.12
N ARG A 34 19.09 6.23 -4.41
CA ARG A 34 18.58 7.21 -3.44
C ARG A 34 18.10 6.54 -2.16
N HIS A 35 17.26 5.51 -2.28
CA HIS A 35 16.74 4.77 -1.13
C HIS A 35 17.85 4.12 -0.29
N LEU A 36 18.79 3.43 -0.95
CA LEU A 36 19.87 2.73 -0.27
C LEU A 36 20.86 3.68 0.42
N ARG A 37 21.04 4.90 -0.08
CA ARG A 37 21.90 5.92 0.52
C ARG A 37 21.27 6.63 1.71
N GLN A 38 19.94 6.67 1.79
CA GLN A 38 19.21 7.34 2.86
C GLN A 38 19.07 6.45 4.11
N PRO A 39 18.80 7.04 5.29
CA PRO A 39 18.36 6.26 6.44
C PRO A 39 17.12 5.42 6.08
N PRO A 40 17.01 4.17 6.55
CA PRO A 40 17.85 3.53 7.56
C PRO A 40 18.97 2.64 6.97
N HIS A 41 19.33 2.81 5.69
CA HIS A 41 20.27 1.94 4.96
C HIS A 41 21.69 2.49 4.92
N LEU A 42 21.86 3.77 4.57
CA LEU A 42 23.15 4.46 4.54
C LEU A 42 24.27 3.70 3.79
N LEU A 43 23.91 2.88 2.78
CA LEU A 43 24.86 2.07 2.01
C LEU A 43 25.75 2.96 1.13
N LYS A 44 27.03 2.61 1.04
CA LYS A 44 28.04 3.33 0.26
C LYS A 44 29.04 2.36 -0.39
N GLY A 45 29.82 2.87 -1.34
CA GLY A 45 30.97 2.16 -1.92
C GLY A 45 30.60 0.83 -2.58
N SER A 46 31.42 -0.19 -2.35
CA SER A 46 31.27 -1.52 -2.96
C SER A 46 29.97 -2.22 -2.58
N GLN A 47 29.47 -2.03 -1.35
CA GLN A 47 28.22 -2.64 -0.89
C GLN A 47 27.01 -2.08 -1.65
N LEU A 48 26.96 -0.75 -1.83
CA LEU A 48 25.92 -0.11 -2.63
C LEU A 48 25.98 -0.59 -4.09
N ARG A 49 27.18 -0.63 -4.67
CA ARG A 49 27.38 -1.07 -6.06
C ARG A 49 26.93 -2.52 -6.26
N ALA A 50 27.34 -3.43 -5.38
CA ALA A 50 26.94 -4.83 -5.43
C ALA A 50 25.41 -5.00 -5.39
N GLN A 51 24.72 -4.21 -4.56
CA GLN A 51 23.26 -4.27 -4.46
C GLN A 51 22.57 -3.74 -5.73
N LEU A 52 23.02 -2.61 -6.26
CA LEU A 52 22.47 -2.05 -7.50
C LEU A 52 22.74 -2.96 -8.70
N ASP A 53 23.92 -3.58 -8.76
CA ASP A 53 24.28 -4.50 -9.82
C ASP A 53 23.45 -5.81 -9.72
N LEU A 54 23.14 -6.28 -8.51
CA LEU A 54 22.19 -7.37 -8.30
C LEU A 54 20.77 -6.98 -8.74
N PHE A 55 20.27 -5.81 -8.33
CA PHE A 55 18.92 -5.37 -8.67
C PHE A 55 18.72 -5.20 -10.18
N ALA A 56 19.76 -4.82 -10.90
CA ALA A 56 19.75 -4.73 -12.36
C ALA A 56 19.57 -6.09 -13.07
N THR A 57 19.73 -7.21 -12.37
CA THR A 57 19.45 -8.56 -12.90
C THR A 57 17.98 -8.96 -12.81
N TYR A 58 17.15 -8.17 -12.11
CA TYR A 58 15.73 -8.48 -11.92
C TYR A 58 14.87 -7.82 -13.01
N GLU A 59 13.85 -8.56 -13.45
CA GLU A 59 12.82 -8.07 -14.35
C GLU A 59 11.75 -7.30 -13.56
N LEU A 60 12.08 -6.05 -13.21
CA LEU A 60 11.21 -5.19 -12.41
C LEU A 60 10.21 -4.44 -13.28
N ARG A 61 8.95 -4.36 -12.82
CA ARG A 61 7.87 -3.60 -13.48
C ARG A 61 7.76 -2.18 -12.92
N LEU A 62 7.25 -1.25 -13.74
CA LEU A 62 6.93 0.10 -13.27
C LEU A 62 5.71 0.07 -12.34
N PRO A 63 5.58 0.99 -11.36
CA PRO A 63 4.47 1.00 -10.42
C PRO A 63 3.07 0.89 -11.05
N GLY A 64 2.84 1.56 -12.19
CA GLY A 64 1.56 1.48 -12.93
C GLY A 64 1.29 0.15 -13.62
N GLU A 65 2.33 -0.63 -13.91
CA GLU A 65 2.29 -1.90 -14.65
C GLU A 65 2.26 -3.13 -13.73
N VAL A 66 2.42 -2.91 -12.42
CA VAL A 66 2.33 -4.00 -11.44
C VAL A 66 0.87 -4.44 -11.34
N GLU A 67 0.64 -5.72 -11.61
CA GLU A 67 -0.65 -6.36 -11.41
C GLU A 67 -0.83 -6.65 -9.91
N LEU A 68 -1.96 -6.19 -9.38
CA LEU A 68 -2.34 -6.46 -8.01
C LEU A 68 -2.71 -7.94 -7.86
N PRO A 69 -2.41 -8.56 -6.72
CA PRO A 69 -2.89 -9.91 -6.43
C PRO A 69 -4.42 -9.96 -6.44
N HIS A 70 -4.99 -11.12 -6.78
CA HIS A 70 -6.43 -11.37 -6.61
C HIS A 70 -6.81 -11.22 -5.12
N GLN A 71 -7.88 -10.46 -4.86
CA GLN A 71 -8.21 -9.99 -3.52
C GLN A 71 -9.44 -10.73 -2.97
N PRO A 72 -9.51 -10.98 -1.65
CA PRO A 72 -8.44 -10.78 -0.67
C PRO A 72 -7.32 -11.82 -0.83
N CYS A 73 -6.06 -11.43 -0.59
CA CYS A 73 -4.92 -12.34 -0.62
C CYS A 73 -4.25 -12.48 0.76
N ALA A 74 -3.38 -13.48 0.92
CA ALA A 74 -2.53 -13.55 2.10
C ALA A 74 -1.59 -12.32 2.16
N PRO A 75 -1.33 -11.75 3.35
CA PRO A 75 -0.38 -10.65 3.50
C PRO A 75 1.00 -10.99 2.93
N ILE A 76 1.52 -10.14 2.05
CA ILE A 76 2.83 -10.30 1.46
C ILE A 76 3.90 -9.97 2.52
N PRO A 77 4.79 -10.92 2.88
CA PRO A 77 5.80 -10.68 3.89
C PRO A 77 6.76 -9.57 3.49
N GLY A 78 7.02 -8.66 4.42
CA GLY A 78 7.91 -7.53 4.20
C GLY A 78 7.25 -6.30 3.59
N LEU A 79 5.92 -6.30 3.40
CA LEU A 79 5.12 -5.10 3.17
C LEU A 79 4.39 -4.66 4.45
N ARG A 80 4.13 -3.36 4.54
CA ARG A 80 3.38 -2.77 5.65
C ARG A 80 1.89 -3.03 5.45
N CYS A 81 1.21 -3.43 6.53
CA CYS A 81 -0.25 -3.49 6.58
C CYS A 81 -0.79 -2.14 7.06
N HIS A 82 -1.91 -1.73 6.48
CA HIS A 82 -2.63 -0.51 6.85
C HIS A 82 -4.09 -0.85 7.15
N ALA A 83 -4.62 -0.22 8.21
CA ALA A 83 -6.07 -0.20 8.42
C ALA A 83 -6.73 0.61 7.30
N ALA A 84 -7.83 0.09 6.78
CA ALA A 84 -8.57 0.67 5.68
C ALA A 84 -10.05 0.28 5.73
N PHE A 85 -10.79 0.78 4.75
CA PHE A 85 -12.21 0.57 4.56
C PHE A 85 -12.47 0.10 3.14
N VAL A 86 -13.43 -0.81 2.99
CA VAL A 86 -13.89 -1.30 1.70
C VAL A 86 -15.39 -1.13 1.59
N CYS A 87 -15.87 -0.78 0.40
CA CYS A 87 -17.30 -0.74 0.12
C CYS A 87 -17.87 -2.16 0.15
N ALA A 88 -18.95 -2.37 0.91
CA ALA A 88 -19.60 -3.68 0.98
C ALA A 88 -20.63 -3.89 -0.16
N ILE A 89 -20.97 -2.82 -0.89
CA ILE A 89 -21.96 -2.84 -1.97
C ILE A 89 -21.28 -3.09 -3.33
N CYS A 90 -20.05 -2.61 -3.53
CA CYS A 90 -19.25 -2.87 -4.74
C CYS A 90 -18.77 -4.33 -4.89
N ASP A 91 -18.94 -5.15 -3.86
CA ASP A 91 -18.44 -6.53 -3.80
C ASP A 91 -19.37 -7.50 -4.57
N VAL A 92 -19.63 -7.20 -5.85
CA VAL A 92 -20.58 -7.97 -6.68
C VAL A 92 -19.86 -9.06 -7.49
N ASP A 93 -18.60 -8.83 -7.86
CA ASP A 93 -17.82 -9.74 -8.72
C ASP A 93 -16.37 -9.98 -8.23
N GLY A 94 -16.02 -9.53 -7.01
CA GLY A 94 -14.67 -9.68 -6.44
C GLY A 94 -13.53 -8.96 -7.18
N GLN A 95 -13.84 -8.20 -8.25
CA GLN A 95 -12.85 -7.54 -9.11
C GLN A 95 -12.77 -6.02 -8.92
N SER A 96 -13.83 -5.38 -8.42
CA SER A 96 -13.90 -3.92 -8.23
C SER A 96 -14.16 -3.56 -6.77
N LEU A 97 -13.14 -3.74 -5.92
CA LEU A 97 -13.21 -3.31 -4.53
C LEU A 97 -12.82 -1.83 -4.43
N SER A 98 -13.77 -0.99 -4.04
CA SER A 98 -13.47 0.39 -3.66
C SER A 98 -12.85 0.41 -2.26
N LEU A 99 -11.53 0.57 -2.24
CA LEU A 99 -10.68 0.58 -1.05
C LEU A 99 -10.19 2.00 -0.75
N THR A 100 -10.18 2.37 0.53
CA THR A 100 -9.58 3.63 0.97
C THR A 100 -9.16 3.55 2.43
N ARG A 101 -8.15 4.33 2.82
CA ARG A 101 -7.73 4.46 4.23
C ARG A 101 -8.57 5.46 5.02
N SER A 102 -9.47 6.18 4.35
CA SER A 102 -10.26 7.26 4.93
C SER A 102 -11.73 6.84 5.11
N GLU A 103 -12.20 6.84 6.36
CA GLU A 103 -13.61 6.58 6.66
C GLU A 103 -14.55 7.63 6.02
N PRO A 104 -14.24 8.95 6.05
CA PRO A 104 -15.01 9.94 5.31
C PRO A 104 -15.09 9.62 3.81
N ALA A 105 -13.96 9.23 3.20
CA ALA A 105 -13.90 8.92 1.78
C ALA A 105 -14.77 7.71 1.41
N ILE A 106 -14.78 6.64 2.22
CA ILE A 106 -15.63 5.48 1.92
C ILE A 106 -17.11 5.83 2.06
N ARG A 107 -17.48 6.65 3.05
CA ARG A 107 -18.87 7.10 3.24
C ARG A 107 -19.33 8.03 2.11
N ALA A 108 -18.44 8.88 1.62
CA ALA A 108 -18.68 9.74 0.46
C ALA A 108 -18.88 8.89 -0.80
N HIS A 109 -17.99 7.91 -1.04
CA HIS A 109 -18.13 6.92 -2.11
C HIS A 109 -19.49 6.21 -2.05
N VAL A 110 -19.89 5.67 -0.88
CA VAL A 110 -21.19 5.01 -0.72
C VAL A 110 -22.36 5.95 -1.02
N SER A 111 -22.26 7.23 -0.62
CA SER A 111 -23.30 8.22 -0.91
C SER A 111 -23.41 8.50 -2.40
N LYS A 112 -22.26 8.67 -3.07
CA LYS A 112 -22.16 9.09 -4.47
C LYS A 112 -22.48 7.96 -5.44
N GLU A 113 -21.86 6.80 -5.24
CA GLU A 113 -21.93 5.66 -6.16
C GLU A 113 -23.13 4.74 -5.89
N HIS A 114 -23.68 4.76 -4.67
CA HIS A 114 -24.81 3.90 -4.28
C HIS A 114 -26.04 4.67 -3.79
N GLY A 115 -26.00 6.02 -3.76
CA GLY A 115 -27.15 6.85 -3.39
C GLY A 115 -27.60 6.70 -1.92
N GLN A 116 -26.81 6.03 -1.07
CA GLN A 116 -27.20 5.76 0.30
C GLN A 116 -26.84 6.94 1.20
N LYS A 117 -27.86 7.62 1.72
CA LYS A 117 -27.72 8.77 2.63
C LYS A 117 -26.87 8.42 3.86
N PRO A 118 -26.02 9.32 4.37
CA PRO A 118 -25.14 9.07 5.51
C PRO A 118 -25.84 8.49 6.75
N ALA A 119 -27.05 8.97 7.07
CA ALA A 119 -27.84 8.51 8.21
C ALA A 119 -28.30 7.04 8.11
N ARG A 120 -28.29 6.45 6.90
CA ARG A 120 -28.64 5.05 6.67
C ARG A 120 -27.41 4.16 6.50
N GLN A 121 -26.22 4.73 6.44
CA GLN A 121 -25.00 3.96 6.26
C GLN A 121 -24.60 3.29 7.56
N ALA A 122 -24.22 2.03 7.48
CA ALA A 122 -23.78 1.25 8.63
C ALA A 122 -22.56 0.41 8.26
N GLU A 123 -21.64 0.30 9.21
CA GLU A 123 -20.54 -0.66 9.12
C GLU A 123 -21.10 -2.09 8.97
N GLY A 124 -20.46 -2.91 8.13
CA GLY A 124 -20.87 -4.26 7.79
C GLY A 124 -21.93 -4.36 6.70
N ARG A 125 -22.67 -3.28 6.39
CA ARG A 125 -23.69 -3.26 5.32
C ARG A 125 -23.33 -2.34 4.16
N SER A 126 -22.85 -1.14 4.46
CA SER A 126 -22.49 -0.13 3.46
C SER A 126 -21.00 -0.17 3.14
N TRP A 127 -20.19 -0.34 4.18
CA TRP A 127 -18.74 -0.43 4.13
C TRP A 127 -18.29 -1.30 5.30
N ARG A 128 -17.07 -1.84 5.24
CA ARG A 128 -16.47 -2.61 6.34
C ARG A 128 -15.02 -2.21 6.52
N ARG A 129 -14.51 -2.34 7.75
CA ARG A 129 -13.07 -2.26 8.02
C ARG A 129 -12.36 -3.45 7.39
N CYS A 130 -11.16 -3.20 6.91
CA CYS A 130 -10.29 -4.22 6.32
C CYS A 130 -8.83 -3.85 6.52
N THR A 131 -7.96 -4.81 6.26
CA THR A 131 -6.52 -4.61 6.22
C THR A 131 -6.09 -4.60 4.75
N VAL A 132 -5.26 -3.61 4.37
CA VAL A 132 -4.72 -3.50 3.01
C VAL A 132 -3.19 -3.41 3.04
N GLN A 133 -2.58 -3.78 1.92
CA GLN A 133 -1.18 -3.48 1.63
C GLN A 133 -1.08 -2.72 0.31
N THR A 134 0.08 -2.11 0.06
CA THR A 134 0.43 -1.51 -1.23
C THR A 134 1.87 -1.86 -1.55
N PHE A 135 2.19 -2.02 -2.83
CA PHE A 135 3.59 -2.19 -3.26
C PHE A 135 4.37 -0.88 -3.15
N PHE A 136 3.75 0.25 -3.48
CA PHE A 136 4.41 1.55 -3.51
C PHE A 136 3.61 2.57 -2.72
N ALA A 137 4.30 3.40 -1.95
CA ALA A 137 3.70 4.43 -1.10
C ALA A 137 3.73 5.84 -1.74
N GLU A 138 4.25 5.99 -2.96
CA GLU A 138 4.24 7.27 -3.67
C GLU A 138 2.82 7.61 -4.13
N THR A 139 2.30 8.76 -3.69
CA THR A 139 0.88 9.19 -3.75
C THR A 139 0.21 9.00 -5.10
N GLN A 140 0.87 9.33 -6.20
CA GLN A 140 0.30 9.22 -7.55
C GLN A 140 0.12 7.76 -8.06
N HIS A 141 0.71 6.77 -7.38
CA HIS A 141 0.69 5.36 -7.82
C HIS A 141 0.26 4.40 -6.70
N VAL A 142 -0.28 4.90 -5.58
CA VAL A 142 -0.70 4.02 -4.50
C VAL A 142 -1.90 3.21 -4.94
N ARG A 143 -1.71 1.88 -4.97
CA ARG A 143 -2.74 0.93 -5.35
C ARG A 143 -2.87 -0.10 -4.23
N TYR A 144 -3.88 0.12 -3.40
CA TYR A 144 -4.18 -0.78 -2.29
C TYR A 144 -4.78 -2.09 -2.78
N PHE A 145 -4.45 -3.17 -2.10
CA PHE A 145 -5.11 -4.46 -2.23
C PHE A 145 -5.45 -5.01 -0.84
N ALA A 146 -6.64 -5.60 -0.72
CA ALA A 146 -7.13 -6.19 0.52
C ALA A 146 -6.37 -7.49 0.83
N VAL A 147 -6.03 -7.65 2.12
CA VAL A 147 -5.39 -8.85 2.64
C VAL A 147 -6.26 -9.53 3.68
N THR A 148 -6.11 -10.84 3.82
CA THR A 148 -6.75 -11.62 4.88
C THR A 148 -6.19 -11.19 6.24
N ASP A 149 -7.09 -11.08 7.23
CA ASP A 149 -6.70 -10.75 8.60
C ASP A 149 -6.12 -11.99 9.28
N ASP A 150 -4.84 -12.27 9.05
CA ASP A 150 -4.14 -13.40 9.65
C ASP A 150 -3.66 -13.09 11.09
N GLY A 151 -4.48 -12.39 11.88
CA GLY A 151 -4.29 -12.22 13.33
C GLY A 151 -3.01 -11.50 13.77
N ARG A 152 -2.29 -10.81 12.87
CA ARG A 152 -1.09 -10.00 13.20
C ARG A 152 -1.39 -8.53 13.47
N ALA A 153 -2.66 -8.20 13.68
CA ALA A 153 -3.13 -6.87 14.08
C ALA A 153 -3.54 -6.79 15.57
N GLU A 154 -3.06 -7.70 16.41
CA GLU A 154 -3.15 -7.54 17.88
C GLU A 154 -1.95 -6.73 18.39
N GLY A 155 -2.04 -5.42 18.17
CA GLY A 155 -1.12 -4.42 18.70
C GLY A 155 -1.61 -3.05 18.25
N ASP A 156 -2.30 -2.35 19.15
CA ASP A 156 -2.79 -0.96 19.01
C ASP A 156 -4.10 -0.73 18.24
N ALA A 157 -5.10 -1.61 18.41
CA ALA A 157 -6.49 -1.33 18.04
C ALA A 157 -7.21 -0.31 18.96
N ALA A 158 -6.51 0.31 19.91
CA ALA A 158 -7.06 1.38 20.75
C ALA A 158 -6.15 2.62 20.65
N THR A 159 -6.65 3.66 19.96
CA THR A 159 -6.07 5.01 19.90
C THR A 159 -4.99 5.25 18.84
N ALA A 160 -5.26 4.89 17.59
CA ALA A 160 -4.66 5.62 16.46
C ALA A 160 -5.76 6.45 15.80
N ALA A 161 -5.84 7.74 16.18
CA ALA A 161 -6.32 8.73 15.22
C ALA A 161 -5.56 8.46 13.93
N ILE A 162 -6.27 8.13 12.86
CA ILE A 162 -5.67 7.90 11.54
C ILE A 162 -5.10 9.25 11.13
N ALA A 163 -3.87 9.53 11.53
CA ALA A 163 -3.12 10.68 11.07
C ALA A 163 -2.90 10.43 9.58
N LEU A 164 -3.79 11.00 8.78
CA LEU A 164 -3.54 11.22 7.37
C LEU A 164 -2.25 12.03 7.31
N GLU A 165 -1.26 11.53 6.57
CA GLU A 165 -0.04 12.32 6.40
C GLU A 165 -0.40 13.61 5.64
N PRO A 166 0.24 14.76 5.90
CA PRO A 166 -0.15 16.06 5.33
C PRO A 166 -0.31 16.06 3.80
N GLN A 167 0.36 15.14 3.10
CA GLN A 167 0.32 15.01 1.64
C GLN A 167 -0.92 14.26 1.10
N GLU A 168 -1.73 13.63 1.96
CA GLU A 168 -3.03 13.05 1.59
C GLU A 168 -4.16 14.11 1.59
N GLN A 169 -3.87 15.35 1.99
CA GLN A 169 -4.83 16.47 1.97
C GLN A 169 -4.94 17.10 0.57
N ASP A 170 -3.85 17.13 -0.20
CA ASP A 170 -3.79 17.80 -1.52
C ASP A 170 -4.59 17.09 -2.64
N PHE A 171 -5.06 15.85 -2.44
CA PHE A 171 -5.93 15.19 -3.42
C PHE A 171 -7.40 15.64 -3.31
N PHE A 172 -7.79 16.30 -2.22
CA PHE A 172 -9.19 16.65 -1.96
C PHE A 172 -9.54 18.12 -2.27
N GLU A 173 -8.56 19.00 -2.51
CA GLU A 173 -8.84 20.40 -2.91
C GLU A 173 -9.14 20.57 -4.40
N LEU A 174 -8.93 19.56 -5.25
CA LEU A 174 -9.24 19.64 -6.71
C LEU A 174 -10.58 19.01 -7.10
N ALA A 175 -11.46 18.70 -6.14
CA ALA A 175 -12.81 18.21 -6.40
C ALA A 175 -13.91 19.25 -6.08
N GLU A 176 -13.54 20.45 -5.67
CA GLU A 176 -14.44 21.60 -5.51
C GLU A 176 -13.85 22.79 -6.28
N GLU A 177 -13.93 22.75 -7.62
CA GLU A 177 -14.24 23.87 -8.55
C GLU A 177 -14.11 23.45 -10.02
#